data_AF-A0A7C1YFT3-F1
#
_entry.id   AF-A0A7C1YFT3-F1
#
_cell.length_a   1.000
_cell.length_b   1.000
_cell.length_c   1.000
_cell.angle_alpha   90.00
_cell.angle_beta   90.00
_cell.angle_gamma   90.00
#
_symmetry.space_group_name_H-M   'P 1'
#
loop_
_entity.id
_entity.type
_entity.pdbx_description
1 polymer ?
#
loop_
_entity_poly.entity_id
_entity_poly.type
_entity_poly.pdbx_seq_one_letter_code
_entity_poly.pdbx_strand_id
1 'polypeptide(L)'
;MLFTLHRYIFRELFRVFLLAAVGLTLILSLGSILQPVQEFGLGSRQVVHLMGYFLPITLTFVLPMAALFAGALVYGRFASDNEYDACRATGV
;
A
#
# COMPACT_ATOMS: atom_id res chain seq x y z
N MET A 1 13.26 -10.63 -23.35
CA MET A 1 13.82 -10.34 -22.00
C MET A 1 13.13 -9.16 -21.32
N LEU A 2 13.00 -8.01 -22.00
CA LEU A 2 12.30 -6.82 -21.46
C LEU A 2 10.89 -7.09 -20.90
N PHE A 3 10.05 -7.84 -21.62
CA PHE A 3 8.69 -8.19 -21.16
C PHE A 3 8.68 -9.03 -19.88
N THR A 4 9.66 -9.92 -19.70
CA THR A 4 9.80 -10.74 -18.49
C THR A 4 10.17 -9.88 -17.29
N LEU A 5 11.12 -8.95 -17.49
CA LEU A 5 11.59 -8.03 -16.45
C LEU A 5 10.48 -7.05 -16.03
N HIS A 6 9.78 -6.45 -17.00
CA HIS A 6 8.66 -5.55 -16.71
C HIS A 6 7.54 -6.26 -15.94
N ARG A 7 7.21 -7.50 -16.34
CA ARG A 7 6.19 -8.30 -15.65
C ARG A 7 6.62 -8.70 -14.23
N TYR A 8 7.91 -8.96 -14.03
CA TYR A 8 8.46 -9.26 -12.70
C TYR A 8 8.36 -8.06 -11.77
N ILE A 9 8.91 -6.91 -12.18
CA ILE A 9 8.89 -5.66 -11.40
C ILE A 9 7.45 -5.23 -11.13
N PHE A 10 6.57 -5.29 -12.13
CA PHE A 10 5.16 -4.94 -11.94
C PHE A 10 4.47 -5.86 -10.93
N ARG A 11 4.75 -7.18 -10.96
CA ARG A 11 4.17 -8.13 -10.00
C ARG A 11 4.65 -7.86 -8.57
N GLU A 12 5.93 -7.52 -8.40
CA GLU A 12 6.45 -7.15 -7.08
C GLU A 12 5.87 -5.83 -6.60
N LEU A 13 5.86 -4.81 -7.45
CA LEU A 13 5.28 -3.50 -7.17
C LEU A 13 3.82 -3.64 -6.75
N PHE A 14 3.02 -4.40 -7.51
CA PHE A 14 1.61 -4.61 -7.22
C PHE A 14 1.40 -5.39 -5.91
N ARG A 15 2.25 -6.37 -5.61
CA ARG A 15 2.18 -7.13 -4.36
C ARG A 15 2.49 -6.25 -3.15
N VAL A 16 3.55 -5.45 -3.21
CA VAL A 16 3.92 -4.53 -2.11
C VAL A 16 2.90 -3.41 -1.99
N PHE A 17 2.38 -2.89 -3.10
CA PHE A 17 1.31 -1.89 -3.13
C PHE A 17 0.06 -2.36 -2.40
N LEU A 18 -0.43 -3.57 -2.69
CA LEU A 18 -1.59 -4.12 -2.00
C LEU A 18 -1.33 -4.31 -0.50
N LEU A 19 -0.16 -4.80 -0.12
CA LEU A 19 0.22 -4.94 1.30
C LEU A 19 0.29 -3.58 2.00
N ALA A 20 0.90 -2.59 1.36
CA ALA A 20 1.02 -1.24 1.88
C ALA A 20 -0.35 -0.54 1.99
N ALA A 21 -1.22 -0.70 0.98
CA ALA A 21 -2.57 -0.17 1.00
C ALA A 21 -3.37 -0.76 2.16
N VAL A 22 -3.37 -2.10 2.32
CA VAL A 22 -4.05 -2.76 3.44
C VAL A 22 -3.48 -2.31 4.79
N GLY A 23 -2.14 -2.26 4.93
CA GLY A 23 -1.48 -1.83 6.16
C GLY A 23 -1.81 -0.39 6.54
N LEU A 24 -1.71 0.54 5.59
CA LEU A 24 -2.04 1.95 5.80
C LEU A 24 -3.53 2.16 6.09
N THR A 25 -4.42 1.46 5.37
CA THR A 25 -5.86 1.50 5.64
C THR A 25 -6.16 1.01 7.05
N LEU A 26 -5.56 -0.10 7.50
CA LEU A 26 -5.74 -0.60 8.87
C LEU A 26 -5.26 0.39 9.93
N ILE A 27 -4.07 0.97 9.75
CA ILE A 27 -3.50 1.94 10.69
C ILE A 27 -4.40 3.18 10.81
N LEU A 28 -4.83 3.74 9.66
CA LEU A 28 -5.72 4.90 9.64
C LEU A 28 -7.12 4.57 10.17
N SER A 29 -7.61 3.36 9.91
CA SER A 29 -8.90 2.91 10.39
C SER A 29 -8.90 2.75 11.91
N LEU A 30 -7.84 2.19 12.49
CA LEU A 30 -7.68 2.12 13.94
C LEU A 30 -7.65 3.52 14.58
N GLY A 31 -6.93 4.47 13.97
CA GLY A 31 -6.91 5.86 14.44
C GLY A 31 -8.29 6.54 14.39
N SER A 32 -9.08 6.26 13.35
CA SER A 32 -10.41 6.85 13.14
C SER A 32 -11.54 6.18 13.91
N ILE A 33 -11.37 4.95 14.41
CA ILE A 33 -12.35 4.28 15.28
C ILE A 33 -12.27 4.80 16.73
N LEU A 34 -11.09 5.19 17.21
CA LEU A 34 -10.87 5.59 18.61
C LEU A 34 -11.71 6.82 19.00
N GLN A 35 -11.82 7.81 18.12
CA GLN A 35 -12.62 9.03 18.33
C GLN A 35 -14.13 8.74 18.49
N PRO A 36 -14.81 8.11 17.52
CA PRO A 36 -16.26 7.87 17.58
C PRO A 36 -16.66 6.86 18.66
N VAL A 37 -15.77 5.93 19.03
CA VAL A 37 -16.03 5.00 20.16
C VAL A 37 -16.04 5.75 21.50
N GLN A 38 -15.14 6.73 21.69
CA GLN A 38 -15.08 7.53 22.92
C GLN A 38 -16.22 8.55 23.01
N GLU A 39 -16.60 9.19 21.90
CA GLU A 39 -17.62 10.25 21.92
C GLU A 39 -19.07 9.73 21.94
N PHE A 40 -19.37 8.64 21.22
CA PHE A 40 -20.77 8.27 20.96
C PHE A 40 -21.21 6.94 21.59
N GLY A 41 -20.32 6.21 22.29
CA GLY A 41 -20.66 4.91 22.89
C GLY A 41 -21.26 3.94 21.88
N LEU A 42 -20.79 3.99 20.62
CA LEU A 42 -21.40 3.31 19.48
C LEU A 42 -21.33 1.80 19.65
N GLY A 43 -22.45 1.13 19.42
CA GLY A 43 -22.48 -0.32 19.29
C GLY A 43 -21.56 -0.80 18.16
N SER A 44 -20.90 -1.94 18.35
CA SER A 44 -19.90 -2.52 17.42
C SER A 44 -20.36 -2.57 15.95
N ARG A 45 -21.67 -2.74 15.73
CA ARG A 45 -22.29 -2.80 14.40
C ARG A 45 -22.26 -1.46 13.66
N GLN A 46 -22.36 -0.35 14.39
CA GLN A 46 -22.38 1.00 13.83
C GLN A 46 -20.97 1.48 13.47
N VAL A 47 -19.96 1.03 14.23
CA VAL A 47 -18.54 1.24 13.92
C VAL A 47 -18.16 0.59 12.59
N VAL A 48 -18.62 -0.64 12.32
CA VAL A 48 -18.35 -1.33 11.04
C VAL A 48 -18.98 -0.60 9.85
N HIS A 49 -20.22 -0.11 10.01
CA HIS A 49 -20.88 0.69 8.97
C HIS A 49 -20.14 2.01 8.71
N LEU A 50 -19.69 2.67 9.77
CA LEU A 50 -18.93 3.91 9.69
C LEU A 50 -17.57 3.69 9.01
N MET A 51 -16.83 2.64 9.37
CA MET A 51 -15.60 2.24 8.67
C MET A 51 -15.85 2.05 7.17
N GLY A 52 -16.95 1.38 6.79
CA GLY A 52 -17.33 1.19 5.38
C GLY A 52 -17.56 2.51 4.63
N TYR A 53 -18.20 3.49 5.25
CA TYR A 53 -18.40 4.82 4.67
C TYR A 53 -17.11 5.65 4.58
N PHE A 54 -16.21 5.51 5.55
CA PHE A 54 -14.91 6.20 5.53
C PHE A 54 -13.91 5.59 4.56
N LEU A 55 -14.06 4.29 4.25
CA LEU A 55 -13.16 3.51 3.40
C LEU A 55 -12.84 4.17 2.03
N PRO A 56 -13.82 4.62 1.22
CA PRO A 56 -13.54 5.29 -0.06
C PRO A 56 -12.77 6.61 0.10
N ILE A 57 -13.05 7.35 1.18
CA ILE A 57 -12.36 8.62 1.47
C ILE A 57 -10.92 8.33 1.87
N THR A 58 -10.70 7.35 2.76
CA THR A 58 -9.36 6.95 3.19
C THR A 58 -8.56 6.37 2.03
N LEU A 59 -9.16 5.57 1.16
CA LEU A 59 -8.51 5.03 -0.03
C LEU A 59 -7.95 6.11 -0.95
N THR A 60 -8.63 7.26 -1.09
CA THR A 60 -8.15 8.37 -1.93
C THR A 60 -6.77 8.88 -1.47
N PHE A 61 -6.49 8.84 -0.17
CA PHE A 61 -5.19 9.21 0.40
C PHE A 61 -4.23 8.03 0.51
N VAL A 62 -4.74 6.83 0.80
CA VAL A 62 -3.93 5.62 1.00
C VAL A 62 -3.34 5.12 -0.31
N LEU A 63 -4.08 5.16 -1.41
CA LEU A 63 -3.60 4.67 -2.72
C LEU A 63 -2.30 5.38 -3.16
N PRO A 64 -2.19 6.72 -3.21
CA PRO A 64 -0.94 7.37 -3.60
C PRO A 64 0.19 7.13 -2.60
N MET A 65 -0.11 7.09 -1.30
CA MET A 65 0.88 6.78 -0.25
C MET A 65 1.43 5.36 -0.38
N ALA A 66 0.56 4.38 -0.61
CA ALA A 66 0.92 2.98 -0.83
C ALA A 66 1.73 2.81 -2.11
N ALA A 67 1.40 3.55 -3.17
CA ALA A 67 2.17 3.53 -4.42
C ALA A 67 3.59 4.06 -4.23
N LEU A 68 3.75 5.18 -3.53
CA LEU A 68 5.07 5.73 -3.20
C LEU A 68 5.89 4.77 -2.34
N PHE A 69 5.27 4.20 -1.30
CA PHE A 69 5.93 3.25 -0.41
C PHE A 69 6.36 1.97 -1.16
N ALA A 70 5.47 1.41 -1.98
CA ALA A 70 5.78 0.24 -2.78
C ALA A 70 6.88 0.51 -3.81
N GLY A 71 6.85 1.67 -4.47
CA GLY A 71 7.91 2.10 -5.37
C GLY A 71 9.26 2.19 -4.68
N ALA A 72 9.34 2.94 -3.57
CA ALA A 72 10.58 3.09 -2.82
C ALA A 72 11.15 1.74 -2.33
N LEU A 73 10.27 0.85 -1.85
CA LEU A 73 10.69 -0.43 -1.28
C LEU A 73 11.13 -1.44 -2.34
N VAL A 74 10.38 -1.58 -3.44
CA VAL A 74 10.71 -2.51 -4.53
C VAL A 74 11.96 -2.05 -5.27
N TYR A 75 12.05 -0.78 -5.66
CA TYR A 75 13.27 -0.27 -6.30
C TYR A 75 14.47 -0.25 -5.36
N GLY A 76 14.26 -0.01 -4.06
CA GLY A 76 15.32 -0.13 -3.05
C GLY A 76 15.87 -1.55 -2.94
N ARG A 77 14.99 -2.57 -2.94
CA ARG A 77 15.42 -3.98 -2.99
C ARG A 77 16.11 -4.34 -4.29
N PHE A 78 15.55 -3.93 -5.42
CA PHE A 78 16.10 -4.18 -6.75
C PHE A 78 17.52 -3.60 -6.91
N ALA A 79 17.79 -2.45 -6.29
CA ALA A 79 19.13 -1.88 -6.20
C ALA A 79 20.03 -2.64 -5.20
N SER A 80 19.51 -3.02 -4.02
CA SER A 80 20.26 -3.78 -3.01
C SER A 80 20.71 -5.16 -3.48
N ASP A 81 19.89 -5.82 -4.31
CA ASP A 81 20.15 -7.16 -4.83
C ASP A 81 21.05 -7.12 -6.09
N ASN A 82 21.57 -5.94 -6.47
CA ASN A 82 22.35 -5.68 -7.69
C ASN A 82 21.65 -6.07 -9.01
N GLU A 83 20.35 -6.36 -8.98
CA GLU A 83 19.57 -6.69 -10.17
C GLU A 83 19.45 -5.48 -11.11
N TYR A 84 19.39 -4.27 -10.53
CA TYR A 84 19.45 -3.02 -11.27
C TYR A 84 20.75 -2.87 -12.08
N ASP A 85 21.90 -3.13 -11.44
CA ASP A 85 23.21 -3.02 -12.08
C ASP A 85 23.42 -4.12 -13.13
N ALA A 86 22.90 -5.33 -12.89
CA ALA A 86 22.92 -6.42 -13.87
C ALA A 86 22.11 -6.07 -15.13
N CYS A 87 20.92 -5.50 -14.99
CA CYS A 87 20.10 -5.05 -16.12
C CYS A 87 20.83 -3.96 -16.91
N ARG A 88 21.41 -2.98 -16.20
CA ARG A 88 22.17 -1.89 -16.80
C ARG A 88 23.41 -2.38 -17.55
N ALA A 89 24.11 -3.39 -17.04
CA ALA A 89 25.26 -4.02 -17.72
C ALA A 89 24.87 -4.72 -19.04
N THR A 90 23.61 -5.17 -19.15
CA THR A 90 23.06 -5.76 -20.39
C THR A 90 22.49 -4.74 -21.38
N GLY A 91 22.59 -3.44 -21.09
CA GLY A 91 22.12 -2.36 -21.95
C GLY A 91 20.63 -2.02 -21.79
N VAL A 92 20.02 -2.40 -20.66
CA VAL A 92 18.61 -2.11 -20.29
C VAL A 92 18.55 -0.92 -19.33
#